data_AF-A0A3M8G600-F1
#
_entry.id   AF-A0A3M8G600-F1
#
_cell.length_a   1.000
_cell.length_b   1.000
_cell.length_c   1.000
_cell.angle_alpha   90.00
_cell.angle_beta   90.00
_cell.angle_gamma   90.00
#
_symmetry.space_group_name_H-M   'P 1'
#
loop_
_entity.id
_entity.type
_entity.pdbx_description
1 polymer ?
#
loop_
_entity_poly.entity_id
_entity_poly.type
_entity_poly.pdbx_seq_one_letter_code
_entity_poly.pdbx_strand_id
1 'polypeptide(L)'
;MRDMKKKLSDLTREDWNRLFPVELVDQNPEWKTLFEEEKARIIEKARCEIILRTAAYTIFLICFLFGLSAVSFAQENLKQAKSLIEQLKKDSPEYHGIPLNRYLITDIDFDGIFEVVECVNRIENEWTGALNVEMAPAFDYENIFRFEAGSFTENYSNYKWYLNRRLVHYKLWKNLIVNPVSLTPDSERFIEDNKDHLLNEIERLITLTNERLKE
;
A
#
# COMPACT_ATOMS: atom_id res chain seq x y z
N MET A 1 68.55 24.44 21.21
CA MET A 1 67.90 25.73 20.92
C MET A 1 68.79 26.47 19.94
N ARG A 2 68.38 26.87 18.73
CA ARG A 2 67.08 27.33 18.20
C ARG A 2 66.83 26.57 16.89
N ASP A 3 65.73 25.84 16.69
CA ASP A 3 64.40 26.40 16.35
C ASP A 3 64.50 27.72 15.58
N MET A 4 64.98 27.65 14.34
CA MET A 4 64.60 28.66 13.36
C MET A 4 63.36 28.16 12.64
N LYS A 5 62.19 28.43 13.23
CA LYS A 5 60.95 28.54 12.48
C LYS A 5 61.08 29.76 11.56
N LYS A 6 61.83 29.63 10.47
CA LYS A 6 61.79 30.61 9.38
C LYS A 6 60.36 30.57 8.84
N LYS A 7 59.68 31.71 8.78
CA LYS A 7 58.42 31.79 8.05
C LYS A 7 58.74 31.64 6.57
N LEU A 8 57.75 31.23 5.76
CA LEU A 8 57.93 31.08 4.31
C LEU A 8 58.49 32.36 3.65
N SER A 9 58.16 33.52 4.23
CA SER A 9 58.65 34.85 3.86
C SER A 9 60.14 35.09 4.11
N ASP A 10 60.74 34.31 5.00
CA ASP A 10 62.11 34.50 5.49
C ASP A 10 63.10 33.56 4.80
N LEU A 11 62.62 32.73 3.86
CA LEU A 11 63.44 31.83 3.06
C LEU A 11 64.18 32.63 1.99
N THR A 12 65.50 32.54 2.00
CA THR A 12 66.33 33.11 0.93
C THR A 12 66.23 32.26 -0.33
N ARG A 13 66.70 32.79 -1.46
CA ARG A 13 66.77 32.05 -2.72
C ARG A 13 67.57 30.74 -2.58
N GLU A 14 68.66 30.76 -1.82
CA GLU A 14 69.44 29.54 -1.50
C GLU A 14 68.65 28.55 -0.64
N ASP A 15 67.85 29.02 0.32
CA ASP A 15 66.97 28.13 1.10
C ASP A 15 65.90 27.48 0.20
N TRP A 16 65.32 28.24 -0.73
CA TRP A 16 64.36 27.73 -1.72
C TRP A 16 64.98 26.69 -2.67
N ASN A 17 66.18 26.98 -3.19
CA ASN A 17 66.90 26.06 -4.07
C ASN A 17 67.34 24.78 -3.36
N ARG A 18 67.47 24.79 -2.03
CA ARG A 18 67.78 23.59 -1.25
C ARG A 18 66.55 22.72 -0.96
N LEU A 19 65.38 23.34 -0.78
CA LEU A 19 64.12 22.64 -0.54
C LEU A 19 63.53 22.03 -1.82
N PHE A 20 63.70 22.73 -2.94
CA PHE A 20 63.28 22.29 -4.27
C PHE A 20 64.49 22.42 -5.20
N PRO A 21 65.44 21.47 -5.15
CA PRO A 21 66.59 21.49 -6.05
C PRO A 21 66.09 21.53 -7.49
N VAL A 22 66.34 22.67 -8.15
CA VAL A 22 66.06 22.83 -9.57
C VAL A 22 67.20 22.15 -10.31
N GLU A 23 67.05 20.84 -10.48
CA GLU A 23 67.93 20.08 -11.36
C GLU A 23 67.50 20.32 -12.79
N LEU A 24 68.44 20.74 -13.63
CA LEU A 24 68.26 20.73 -15.08
C LEU A 24 68.30 19.27 -15.52
N VAL A 25 67.13 18.65 -15.59
CA VAL A 25 66.96 17.33 -16.17
C VAL A 25 66.92 17.50 -17.69
N ASP A 26 67.60 16.62 -18.42
CA ASP A 26 67.51 16.58 -19.87
C ASP A 26 66.04 16.51 -20.31
N GLN A 27 65.71 17.23 -21.39
CA GLN A 27 64.36 17.24 -21.94
C GLN A 27 63.98 15.82 -22.34
N ASN A 28 63.14 15.16 -21.55
CA ASN A 28 62.64 13.85 -21.90
C ASN A 28 61.75 14.00 -23.16
N PRO A 29 62.14 13.38 -24.29
CA PRO A 29 61.46 13.55 -25.57
C PRO A 29 60.02 12.98 -25.54
N GLU A 30 59.71 12.10 -24.59
CA GLU A 30 58.42 11.44 -24.44
C GLU A 30 57.43 12.22 -23.58
N TRP A 31 57.84 13.34 -22.94
CA TRP A 31 56.96 14.10 -22.05
C TRP A 31 55.67 14.58 -22.69
N LYS A 32 55.73 14.95 -23.97
CA LYS A 32 54.54 15.35 -24.72
C LYS A 32 53.55 14.19 -24.84
N THR A 33 54.06 12.98 -25.09
CA THR A 33 53.26 11.76 -25.21
C THR A 33 52.66 11.39 -23.85
N LEU A 34 53.49 11.33 -22.79
CA LEU A 34 53.04 11.04 -21.44
C LEU A 34 51.98 12.02 -20.94
N PHE A 35 52.14 13.31 -21.25
CA PHE A 35 51.17 14.33 -20.89
C PHE A 35 49.83 14.14 -21.60
N GLU A 36 49.83 13.92 -22.93
CA GLU A 36 48.57 13.74 -23.68
C GLU A 36 47.88 12.41 -23.31
N GLU A 37 48.63 11.34 -23.04
CA GLU A 37 48.07 10.07 -22.55
C GLU A 37 47.39 10.22 -21.18
N GLU A 38 48.04 10.91 -20.23
CA GLU A 38 47.47 11.08 -18.89
C GLU A 38 46.28 12.05 -18.91
N LYS A 39 46.36 13.11 -19.71
CA LYS A 39 45.25 14.03 -19.96
C LYS A 39 44.04 13.30 -20.55
N ALA A 40 44.24 12.39 -21.51
CA ALA A 40 43.17 11.58 -22.07
C ALA A 40 42.50 10.69 -21.02
N ARG A 41 43.29 10.01 -20.17
CA ARG A 41 42.77 9.18 -19.05
C ARG A 41 41.95 9.98 -18.05
N ILE A 42 42.40 11.19 -17.69
CA ILE A 42 41.70 12.08 -16.76
C ILE A 42 40.35 12.52 -17.36
N ILE A 43 40.34 12.92 -18.63
CA ILE A 43 39.11 13.33 -19.33
C ILE A 43 38.10 12.18 -19.40
N GLU A 44 38.56 10.97 -19.74
CA GLU A 44 37.70 9.79 -19.84
C GLU A 44 37.07 9.42 -18.49
N LYS A 45 37.86 9.37 -17.41
CA LYS A 45 37.35 9.12 -16.05
C LYS A 45 36.34 10.17 -15.60
N ALA A 46 36.66 11.46 -15.81
CA ALA A 46 35.76 12.55 -15.48
C ALA A 46 34.43 12.46 -16.25
N ARG A 47 34.49 12.08 -17.54
CA ARG A 47 33.30 11.88 -18.38
C ARG A 47 32.41 10.74 -17.86
N CYS A 48 33.01 9.60 -17.49
CA CYS A 48 32.29 8.47 -16.91
C CYS A 48 31.61 8.83 -15.59
N GLU A 49 32.27 9.59 -14.70
CA GLU A 49 31.65 10.03 -13.44
C GLU A 49 30.48 10.99 -13.68
N ILE A 50 30.62 11.92 -14.63
CA ILE A 50 29.54 12.85 -15.00
C ILE A 50 28.34 12.08 -15.59
N ILE A 51 28.59 11.09 -16.46
CA ILE A 51 27.53 10.24 -17.03
C ILE A 51 26.83 9.42 -15.94
N LEU A 52 27.58 8.81 -15.02
CA LEU A 52 27.00 8.03 -13.90
C LEU A 52 26.17 8.92 -12.96
N ARG A 53 26.66 10.12 -12.62
CA ARG A 53 25.91 11.08 -11.80
C ARG A 53 24.63 11.54 -12.50
N THR A 54 24.72 11.96 -13.77
CA THR A 54 23.55 12.44 -14.52
C THR A 54 22.48 11.35 -14.69
N ALA A 55 22.88 10.11 -14.95
CA ALA A 55 21.98 8.94 -14.98
C ALA A 55 21.33 8.68 -13.61
N ALA A 56 22.12 8.73 -12.51
CA ALA A 56 21.58 8.55 -11.17
C ALA A 56 20.57 9.66 -10.79
N TYR A 57 20.84 10.92 -11.16
CA TYR A 57 19.90 12.03 -10.95
C TYR A 57 18.61 11.86 -11.77
N THR A 58 18.69 11.38 -13.01
CA THR A 58 17.50 11.14 -13.83
C THR A 58 16.68 9.97 -13.28
N ILE A 59 17.31 8.86 -12.88
CA ILE A 59 16.62 7.75 -12.22
C ILE A 59 15.95 8.21 -10.92
N PHE A 60 16.66 8.96 -10.08
CA PHE A 60 16.11 9.51 -8.85
C PHE A 60 14.90 10.43 -9.12
N LEU A 61 15.01 11.33 -10.09
CA LEU A 61 13.92 12.24 -10.46
C LEU A 61 12.70 11.48 -10.98
N ILE A 62 12.91 10.45 -11.81
CA ILE A 62 11.84 9.57 -12.31
C ILE A 62 11.16 8.87 -11.12
N CYS A 63 11.93 8.19 -10.25
CA CYS A 63 11.39 7.52 -9.07
C CYS A 63 10.64 8.49 -8.14
N PHE A 64 11.15 9.71 -7.96
CA PHE A 64 10.52 10.74 -7.14
C PHE A 64 9.18 11.22 -7.74
N LEU A 65 9.13 11.47 -9.05
CA LEU A 65 7.92 11.86 -9.76
C LEU A 65 6.87 10.74 -9.73
N PHE A 66 7.28 9.48 -9.94
CA PHE A 66 6.40 8.32 -9.79
C PHE A 66 5.85 8.24 -8.36
N GLY A 67 6.70 8.43 -7.34
CA GLY A 67 6.28 8.45 -5.93
C GLY A 67 5.22 9.52 -5.64
N LEU A 68 5.42 10.75 -6.13
CA LEU A 68 4.44 11.84 -5.97
C LEU A 68 3.09 11.53 -6.62
N SER A 69 3.10 10.95 -7.83
CA SER A 69 1.88 10.57 -8.53
C SER A 69 1.09 9.48 -7.80
N ALA A 70 1.79 8.48 -7.24
CA ALA A 70 1.17 7.41 -6.47
C ALA A 70 0.52 7.92 -5.18
N VAL A 71 1.18 8.84 -4.46
CA VAL A 71 0.62 9.47 -3.25
C VAL A 71 -0.64 10.29 -3.59
N SER A 72 -0.61 11.08 -4.67
CA SER A 72 -1.76 11.87 -5.10
C SER A 72 -2.95 10.98 -5.48
N PHE A 73 -2.69 9.87 -6.18
CA PHE A 73 -3.72 8.90 -6.54
C PHE A 73 -4.34 8.24 -5.31
N ALA A 74 -3.52 7.77 -4.37
CA ALA A 74 -3.99 7.17 -3.12
C ALA A 74 -4.82 8.15 -2.28
N GLN A 75 -4.41 9.43 -2.22
CA GLN A 75 -5.16 10.45 -1.49
C GLN A 75 -6.52 10.74 -2.12
N GLU A 76 -6.60 10.82 -3.45
CA GLU A 76 -7.87 11.02 -4.16
C GLU A 76 -8.78 9.80 -4.02
N ASN A 77 -8.24 8.58 -4.20
CA ASN A 77 -8.97 7.33 -3.97
C ASN A 77 -9.58 7.31 -2.55
N LEU A 78 -8.78 7.56 -1.51
CA LEU A 78 -9.26 7.58 -0.12
C LEU A 78 -10.35 8.65 0.11
N LYS A 79 -10.21 9.83 -0.50
CA LYS A 79 -11.21 10.89 -0.40
C LYS A 79 -12.52 10.45 -1.04
N GLN A 80 -12.47 9.81 -2.20
CA GLN A 80 -13.66 9.29 -2.87
C GLN A 80 -14.29 8.12 -2.10
N ALA A 81 -13.48 7.23 -1.54
CA ALA A 81 -13.94 6.12 -0.70
C ALA A 81 -14.74 6.65 0.50
N LYS A 82 -14.21 7.66 1.19
CA LYS A 82 -14.92 8.35 2.28
C LYS A 82 -16.23 8.99 1.81
N SER A 83 -16.20 9.65 0.65
CA SER A 83 -17.42 10.25 0.09
C SER A 83 -18.49 9.21 -0.22
N LEU A 84 -18.11 8.05 -0.76
CA LEU A 84 -19.04 6.94 -1.00
C LEU A 84 -19.60 6.42 0.32
N ILE A 85 -18.76 6.18 1.32
CA ILE A 85 -19.22 5.71 2.65
C ILE A 85 -20.24 6.68 3.25
N GLU A 86 -20.01 7.99 3.16
CA GLU A 86 -20.98 8.99 3.64
C GLU A 86 -22.27 9.04 2.82
N GLN A 87 -22.25 8.58 1.56
CA GLN A 87 -23.47 8.39 0.78
C GLN A 87 -24.21 7.13 1.24
N LEU A 88 -23.52 5.99 1.30
CA LEU A 88 -24.10 4.71 1.73
C LEU A 88 -24.71 4.79 3.14
N LYS A 89 -24.06 5.51 4.06
CA LYS A 89 -24.58 5.76 5.41
C LYS A 89 -25.95 6.43 5.43
N LYS A 90 -26.28 7.27 4.44
CA LYS A 90 -27.58 7.94 4.37
C LYS A 90 -28.71 6.98 3.97
N ASP A 91 -28.35 5.93 3.24
CA ASP A 91 -29.29 4.92 2.76
C ASP A 91 -29.38 3.72 3.74
N SER A 92 -28.44 3.64 4.69
CA SER A 92 -28.44 2.61 5.73
C SER A 92 -29.62 2.78 6.69
N PRO A 93 -30.26 1.68 7.12
CA PRO A 93 -31.12 1.69 8.29
C PRO A 93 -30.39 2.25 9.51
N GLU A 94 -31.11 2.97 10.37
CA GLU A 94 -30.56 3.62 11.55
C GLU A 94 -31.28 3.18 12.82
N TYR A 95 -30.52 3.09 13.91
CA TYR A 95 -31.06 2.92 15.27
C TYR A 95 -30.45 3.99 16.18
N HIS A 96 -31.30 4.82 16.78
CA HIS A 96 -30.90 6.02 17.56
C HIS A 96 -29.90 6.93 16.81
N GLY A 97 -30.10 7.10 15.49
CA GLY A 97 -29.23 7.93 14.64
C GLY A 97 -27.87 7.32 14.33
N ILE A 98 -27.69 6.02 14.61
CA ILE A 98 -26.48 5.27 14.27
C ILE A 98 -26.81 4.33 13.09
N PRO A 99 -26.12 4.46 11.95
CA PRO A 99 -26.24 3.52 10.84
C PRO A 99 -25.92 2.08 11.28
N LEU A 100 -26.79 1.14 10.91
CA LEU A 100 -26.65 -0.27 11.26
C LEU A 100 -25.69 -1.03 10.32
N ASN A 101 -25.61 -0.64 9.05
CA ASN A 101 -24.63 -1.21 8.12
C ASN A 101 -23.21 -0.80 8.54
N ARG A 102 -22.23 -1.68 8.31
CA ARG A 102 -20.81 -1.42 8.62
C ARG A 102 -20.03 -1.18 7.34
N TYR A 103 -18.96 -0.40 7.41
CA TYR A 103 -18.18 0.00 6.25
C TYR A 103 -16.69 -0.24 6.49
N LEU A 104 -16.04 -0.86 5.52
CA LEU A 104 -14.61 -1.15 5.54
C LEU A 104 -13.95 -0.55 4.31
N ILE A 105 -12.72 -0.04 4.50
CA ILE A 105 -11.81 0.26 3.40
C ILE A 105 -10.71 -0.79 3.50
N THR A 106 -10.60 -1.65 2.50
CA THR A 106 -9.67 -2.78 2.55
C THR A 106 -9.18 -3.10 1.14
N ASP A 107 -7.98 -3.66 1.05
CA ASP A 107 -7.41 -4.16 -0.20
C ASP A 107 -7.68 -5.67 -0.22
N ILE A 108 -8.72 -6.07 -0.95
CA ILE A 108 -9.18 -7.46 -0.97
C ILE A 108 -8.18 -8.29 -1.77
N ASP A 109 -7.86 -7.90 -3.01
CA ASP A 109 -7.06 -8.72 -3.93
C ASP A 109 -5.54 -8.45 -3.86
N PHE A 110 -5.09 -7.57 -2.96
CA PHE A 110 -3.69 -7.18 -2.73
C PHE A 110 -3.05 -6.50 -3.94
N ASP A 111 -3.84 -5.77 -4.75
CA ASP A 111 -3.35 -5.04 -5.92
C ASP A 111 -2.93 -3.59 -5.60
N GLY A 112 -3.11 -3.14 -4.35
CA GLY A 112 -2.79 -1.79 -3.90
C GLY A 112 -3.87 -0.75 -4.18
N ILE A 113 -5.02 -1.15 -4.75
CA ILE A 113 -6.23 -0.34 -4.88
C ILE A 113 -7.19 -0.76 -3.77
N PHE A 114 -7.59 0.19 -2.92
CA PHE A 114 -8.54 -0.12 -1.86
C PHE A 114 -9.97 -0.20 -2.41
N GLU A 115 -10.69 -1.23 -1.97
CA GLU A 115 -12.14 -1.34 -2.09
C GLU A 115 -12.86 -0.69 -0.90
N VAL A 116 -14.09 -0.25 -1.15
CA VAL A 116 -15.08 0.01 -0.10
C VAL A 116 -15.96 -1.23 0.01
N VAL A 117 -16.11 -1.76 1.21
CA VAL A 117 -17.00 -2.89 1.50
C VAL A 117 -18.09 -2.42 2.43
N GLU A 118 -19.35 -2.54 2.00
CA GLU A 118 -20.52 -2.34 2.85
C GLU A 118 -21.00 -3.71 3.36
N CYS A 119 -21.04 -3.87 4.67
CA CYS A 119 -21.56 -5.04 5.36
C CYS A 119 -23.00 -4.77 5.79
N VAL A 120 -23.95 -5.45 5.15
CA VAL A 120 -25.39 -5.38 5.42
C VAL A 120 -25.80 -6.61 6.22
N ASN A 121 -26.35 -6.40 7.41
CA ASN A 121 -26.92 -7.48 8.20
C ASN A 121 -28.44 -7.30 8.27
N ARG A 122 -29.16 -8.11 7.49
CA ARG A 122 -30.60 -7.94 7.35
C ARG A 122 -31.37 -8.25 8.63
N ILE A 123 -30.89 -9.22 9.42
CA ILE A 123 -31.52 -9.57 10.69
C ILE A 123 -31.38 -8.41 11.67
N GLU A 124 -30.21 -7.78 11.77
CA GLU A 124 -30.03 -6.59 12.61
C GLU A 124 -30.81 -5.37 12.11
N ASN A 125 -30.95 -5.23 10.79
CA ASN A 125 -31.75 -4.15 10.20
C ASN A 125 -33.25 -4.31 10.49
N GLU A 126 -33.75 -5.54 10.57
CA GLU A 126 -35.16 -5.82 10.87
C GLU A 126 -35.43 -5.94 12.38
N TRP A 127 -34.54 -6.61 13.11
CA TRP A 127 -34.59 -6.90 14.55
C TRP A 127 -33.31 -6.41 15.23
N THR A 128 -33.19 -5.09 15.37
CA THR A 128 -31.98 -4.49 15.92
C THR A 128 -31.66 -4.99 17.33
N GLY A 129 -30.43 -5.45 17.51
CA GLY A 129 -29.92 -6.01 18.75
C GLY A 129 -30.34 -7.47 19.00
N ALA A 130 -30.91 -8.15 18.01
CA ALA A 130 -31.31 -9.55 18.14
C ALA A 130 -30.11 -10.51 18.14
N LEU A 131 -29.08 -10.25 17.32
CA LEU A 131 -27.89 -11.08 17.25
C LEU A 131 -26.86 -10.61 18.27
N ASN A 132 -26.31 -11.55 19.02
CA ASN A 132 -25.15 -11.26 19.84
C ASN A 132 -23.88 -11.16 18.98
N VAL A 133 -22.78 -10.74 19.59
CA VAL A 133 -21.48 -10.57 18.92
C VAL A 133 -20.93 -11.86 18.30
N GLU A 134 -21.33 -13.03 18.81
CA GLU A 134 -20.92 -14.34 18.27
C GLU A 134 -21.62 -14.62 16.94
N MET A 135 -22.92 -14.34 16.84
CA MET A 135 -23.75 -14.66 15.68
C MET A 135 -23.83 -13.54 14.64
N ALA A 136 -23.70 -12.27 15.02
CA ALA A 136 -23.85 -11.14 14.11
C ALA A 136 -23.00 -11.28 12.82
N PRO A 137 -21.72 -11.72 12.88
CA PRO A 137 -20.91 -11.88 11.67
C PRO A 137 -21.42 -12.93 10.67
N ALA A 138 -22.21 -13.90 11.13
CA ALA A 138 -22.73 -14.99 10.33
C ALA A 138 -23.66 -14.52 9.20
N PHE A 139 -24.34 -13.40 9.44
CA PHE A 139 -25.41 -12.89 8.59
C PHE A 139 -25.05 -11.59 7.86
N ASP A 140 -23.78 -11.17 7.93
CA ASP A 140 -23.33 -10.06 7.10
C ASP A 140 -23.24 -10.49 5.64
N TYR A 141 -23.91 -9.73 4.77
CA TYR A 141 -23.70 -9.73 3.33
C TYR A 141 -22.82 -8.55 2.95
N GLU A 142 -21.89 -8.75 2.02
CA GLU A 142 -20.87 -7.75 1.70
C GLU A 142 -21.06 -7.25 0.26
N ASN A 143 -21.42 -5.98 0.12
CA ASN A 143 -21.38 -5.28 -1.16
C ASN A 143 -19.98 -4.71 -1.38
N ILE A 144 -19.35 -5.04 -2.50
CA ILE A 144 -17.95 -4.67 -2.79
C ILE A 144 -17.94 -3.60 -3.87
N PHE A 145 -17.30 -2.46 -3.58
CA PHE A 145 -17.14 -1.35 -4.49
C PHE A 145 -15.66 -1.16 -4.81
N ARG A 146 -15.32 -1.21 -6.10
CA ARG A 146 -13.96 -1.02 -6.62
C ARG A 146 -13.83 0.36 -7.24
N PHE A 147 -12.66 0.98 -7.07
CA PHE A 147 -12.36 2.25 -7.72
C PHE A 147 -11.93 2.04 -9.18
N GLU A 148 -12.78 2.49 -10.11
CA GLU A 148 -12.52 2.38 -11.55
C GLU A 148 -12.94 3.67 -12.27
N ALA A 149 -12.14 4.08 -13.26
CA ALA A 149 -12.42 5.25 -14.11
C ALA A 149 -12.77 6.55 -13.35
N GLY A 150 -12.24 6.73 -12.14
CA GLY A 150 -12.43 7.93 -11.34
C GLY A 150 -13.64 7.92 -10.41
N SER A 151 -14.30 6.77 -10.22
CA SER A 151 -15.41 6.59 -9.27
C SER A 151 -15.44 5.18 -8.68
N PHE A 152 -16.15 4.99 -7.57
CA PHE A 152 -16.42 3.66 -7.03
C PHE A 152 -17.66 3.05 -7.67
N THR A 153 -17.56 1.79 -8.10
CA THR A 153 -18.68 1.02 -8.67
C THR A 153 -18.72 -0.37 -8.04
N GLU A 154 -19.94 -0.89 -7.85
CA GLU A 154 -20.12 -2.25 -7.35
C GLU A 154 -19.51 -3.26 -8.33
N ASN A 155 -18.59 -4.11 -7.86
CA ASN A 155 -17.86 -5.06 -8.70
C ASN A 155 -17.45 -6.30 -7.90
N TYR A 156 -17.73 -7.48 -8.45
CA TYR A 156 -17.42 -8.78 -7.86
C TYR A 156 -16.46 -9.65 -8.70
N SER A 157 -16.19 -9.28 -9.95
CA SER A 157 -15.60 -10.18 -10.96
C SER A 157 -14.21 -10.68 -10.57
N ASN A 158 -13.44 -9.85 -9.88
CA ASN A 158 -12.05 -10.14 -9.49
C ASN A 158 -11.94 -10.80 -8.10
N TYR A 159 -13.05 -10.91 -7.36
CA TYR A 159 -13.03 -11.33 -5.95
C TYR A 159 -13.52 -12.78 -5.74
N LYS A 160 -13.39 -13.65 -6.76
CA LYS A 160 -13.87 -15.05 -6.67
C LYS A 160 -13.30 -15.82 -5.48
N TRP A 161 -12.02 -15.62 -5.16
CA TRP A 161 -11.40 -16.28 -4.01
C TRP A 161 -12.05 -15.82 -2.68
N TYR A 162 -12.38 -14.54 -2.58
CA TYR A 162 -13.00 -13.92 -1.43
C TYR A 162 -14.45 -14.36 -1.26
N LEU A 163 -15.23 -14.35 -2.35
CA LEU A 163 -16.61 -14.82 -2.37
C LEU A 163 -16.70 -16.32 -2.03
N ASN A 164 -15.76 -17.14 -2.51
CA ASN A 164 -15.68 -18.55 -2.10
C ASN A 164 -15.41 -18.70 -0.59
N ARG A 165 -14.56 -17.85 0.00
CA ARG A 165 -14.33 -17.83 1.44
C ARG A 165 -15.60 -17.45 2.21
N ARG A 166 -16.35 -16.44 1.76
CA ARG A 166 -17.67 -16.08 2.31
C ARG A 166 -18.68 -17.22 2.18
N LEU A 167 -18.71 -17.91 1.05
CA LEU A 167 -19.58 -19.06 0.83
C LEU A 167 -19.29 -20.21 1.80
N VAL A 168 -18.01 -20.50 2.06
CA VAL A 168 -17.61 -21.49 3.08
C VAL A 168 -18.07 -21.04 4.47
N HIS A 169 -17.91 -19.76 4.79
CA HIS A 169 -18.38 -19.17 6.05
C HIS A 169 -19.89 -19.36 6.24
N TYR A 170 -20.72 -19.03 5.24
CA TYR A 170 -22.17 -19.22 5.34
C TYR A 170 -22.56 -20.69 5.47
N LYS A 171 -21.89 -21.60 4.76
CA LYS A 171 -22.13 -23.05 4.89
C LYS A 171 -21.78 -23.57 6.27
N LEU A 172 -20.70 -23.07 6.87
CA LEU A 172 -20.34 -23.39 8.26
C LEU A 172 -21.44 -22.95 9.21
N TRP A 173 -21.91 -21.70 9.09
CA TRP A 173 -22.98 -21.18 9.95
C TRP A 173 -24.31 -21.88 9.75
N LYS A 174 -24.67 -22.24 8.51
CA LYS A 174 -25.83 -23.10 8.25
C LYS A 174 -25.75 -24.40 9.04
N ASN A 175 -24.58 -25.06 9.05
CA ASN A 175 -24.41 -26.29 9.82
C ASN A 175 -24.53 -26.03 11.34
N LEU A 176 -23.99 -24.93 11.84
CA LEU A 176 -24.10 -24.53 13.26
C LEU A 176 -25.54 -24.19 13.65
N ILE A 177 -26.34 -23.61 12.76
CA ILE A 177 -27.77 -23.35 13.00
C ILE A 177 -28.57 -24.68 13.01
N VAL A 178 -28.23 -25.62 12.13
CA VAL A 178 -28.88 -26.94 12.09
C VAL A 178 -28.55 -27.75 13.34
N ASN A 179 -27.27 -27.77 13.74
CA ASN A 179 -26.75 -28.52 14.86
C ASN A 179 -25.77 -27.65 15.68
N PRO A 180 -26.27 -26.84 16.62
CA PRO A 180 -25.47 -25.98 17.47
C PRO A 180 -24.42 -26.78 18.23
N VAL A 181 -23.15 -26.41 18.06
CA VAL A 181 -22.02 -26.97 18.80
C VAL A 181 -21.03 -25.86 19.12
N SER A 182 -20.51 -25.85 20.34
CA SER A 182 -19.51 -24.87 20.79
C SER A 182 -19.96 -23.41 20.67
N LEU A 183 -21.27 -23.16 20.77
CA LEU A 183 -21.82 -21.81 20.86
C LEU A 183 -22.10 -21.45 22.32
N THR A 184 -22.27 -20.16 22.59
CA THR A 184 -22.73 -19.73 23.92
C THR A 184 -24.17 -20.19 24.18
N PRO A 185 -24.58 -20.44 25.44
CA PRO A 185 -25.95 -20.84 25.76
C PRO A 185 -27.02 -19.85 25.25
N ASP A 186 -26.69 -18.56 25.19
CA ASP A 186 -27.57 -17.53 24.66
C ASP A 186 -27.76 -17.68 23.14
N SER A 187 -26.69 -17.92 22.39
CA SER A 187 -26.76 -18.22 20.95
C SER A 187 -27.55 -19.51 20.68
N GLU A 188 -27.31 -20.57 21.45
CA GLU A 188 -28.02 -21.85 21.29
C GLU A 188 -29.53 -21.67 21.46
N ARG A 189 -29.94 -20.96 22.51
CA ARG A 189 -31.35 -20.65 22.76
C ARG A 189 -31.94 -19.78 21.66
N PHE A 190 -31.23 -18.73 21.24
CA PHE A 190 -31.70 -17.86 20.17
C PHE A 190 -31.88 -18.63 18.84
N ILE A 191 -30.98 -19.57 18.54
CA ILE A 191 -31.10 -20.45 17.38
C ILE A 191 -32.31 -21.37 17.52
N GLU A 192 -32.52 -21.98 18.68
CA GLU A 192 -33.69 -22.84 18.94
C GLU A 192 -35.00 -22.09 18.69
N ASP A 193 -35.10 -20.86 19.21
CA ASP A 193 -36.30 -20.02 19.11
C ASP A 193 -36.55 -19.49 17.68
N ASN A 194 -35.51 -19.33 16.86
CA ASN A 194 -35.59 -18.62 15.56
C ASN A 194 -35.09 -19.44 14.36
N LYS A 195 -34.97 -20.76 14.51
CA LYS A 195 -34.25 -21.65 13.59
C LYS A 195 -34.62 -21.46 12.12
N ASP A 196 -35.92 -21.50 11.81
CA ASP A 196 -36.39 -21.42 10.42
C ASP A 196 -36.06 -20.08 9.77
N HIS A 197 -36.17 -18.98 10.53
CA HIS A 197 -35.83 -17.65 10.04
C HIS A 197 -34.33 -17.54 9.73
N LEU A 198 -33.48 -18.02 10.64
CA LEU A 198 -32.02 -18.02 10.47
C LEU A 198 -31.58 -18.90 9.28
N LEU A 199 -32.21 -20.07 9.12
CA LEU A 199 -31.92 -20.95 7.99
C LEU A 199 -32.35 -20.34 6.65
N ASN A 200 -33.50 -19.68 6.61
CA ASN A 200 -33.92 -19.00 5.38
C ASN A 200 -32.97 -17.87 5.00
N GLU A 201 -32.51 -17.09 5.98
CA GLU A 201 -31.58 -15.99 5.72
C GLU A 201 -30.20 -16.50 5.28
N ILE A 202 -29.63 -17.52 5.93
CA ILE A 202 -28.32 -18.04 5.54
C ILE A 202 -28.37 -18.69 4.14
N GLU A 203 -29.48 -19.32 3.75
CA GLU A 203 -29.67 -19.87 2.41
C GLU A 203 -29.81 -18.78 1.35
N ARG A 204 -30.47 -17.67 1.69
CA ARG A 204 -30.51 -16.47 0.83
C ARG A 204 -29.10 -15.95 0.59
N LEU A 205 -28.28 -15.82 1.63
CA LEU A 205 -26.89 -15.37 1.52
C LEU A 205 -26.06 -16.31 0.64
N ILE A 206 -26.16 -17.62 0.86
CA ILE A 206 -25.52 -18.65 0.01
C ILE A 206 -25.93 -18.49 -1.45
N THR A 207 -27.23 -18.30 -1.72
CA THR A 207 -27.77 -18.16 -3.08
C THR A 207 -27.20 -16.91 -3.76
N LEU A 208 -27.27 -15.75 -3.10
CA LEU A 208 -26.73 -14.51 -3.63
C LEU A 208 -25.23 -14.59 -3.92
N THR A 209 -24.44 -15.15 -3.00
CA THR A 209 -23.00 -15.32 -3.22
C THR A 209 -22.71 -16.24 -4.40
N ASN A 210 -23.49 -17.30 -4.59
CA ASN A 210 -23.36 -18.17 -5.77
C ASN A 210 -23.75 -17.47 -7.08
N GLU A 211 -24.70 -16.53 -7.06
CA GLU A 211 -25.04 -15.71 -8.22
C GLU A 211 -23.88 -14.77 -8.56
N ARG A 212 -23.32 -14.06 -7.58
CA ARG A 212 -22.15 -13.19 -7.77
C ARG A 212 -20.91 -13.94 -8.25
N LEU A 213 -20.72 -15.19 -7.83
CA LEU A 213 -19.62 -16.03 -8.33
C LEU A 213 -19.70 -16.37 -9.83
N LYS A 214 -20.89 -16.26 -10.44
CA LYS A 214 -21.12 -16.52 -11.87
C LYS A 214 -20.88 -15.29 -12.75
N GLU A 215 -20.89 -14.10 -12.15
CA GLU A 215 -20.48 -12.83 -12.79
C GLU A 215 -18.97 -12.87 -13.13
#